data_AF-A0A9D5NEN6-F1
#
_entry.id   AF-A0A9D5NEN6-F1
#
_cell.length_a   1.000
_cell.length_b   1.000
_cell.length_c   1.000
_cell.angle_alpha   90.00
_cell.angle_beta   90.00
_cell.angle_gamma   90.00
#
_symmetry.space_group_name_H-M   'P 1'
#
loop_
_entity.id
_entity.type
_entity.pdbx_description
1 polymer ?
#
loop_
_entity_poly.entity_id
_entity_poly.type
_entity_poly.pdbx_seq_one_letter_code
_entity_poly.pdbx_strand_id
1 'polypeptide(L)' 'MAKKMTNKTPLFGNRRSHACNATRHAQKPNYQKVTLVDGTKVVVTARDLRTMKKQNQIAA' A
#
# COMPACT_ATOMS: atom_id res chain seq x y z
N MET A 1 3.90 17.48 -5.04
CA MET A 1 3.16 16.19 -4.88
C MET A 1 3.89 15.33 -3.86
N ALA A 2 3.17 14.55 -3.05
CA ALA A 2 3.80 13.69 -2.05
C ALA A 2 4.56 12.52 -2.71
N LYS A 3 5.80 12.26 -2.26
CA LYS A 3 6.64 11.20 -2.83
C LYS A 3 6.12 9.82 -2.41
N LYS A 4 5.99 8.89 -3.37
CA LYS A 4 5.69 7.48 -3.06
C LYS A 4 6.94 6.84 -2.47
N MET A 5 6.89 6.46 -1.20
CA MET A 5 8.02 5.82 -0.51
C MET A 5 7.98 4.30 -0.59
N THR A 6 6.80 3.70 -0.77
CA THR A 6 6.67 2.24 -0.80
C THR A 6 6.93 1.67 -2.19
N ASN A 7 7.76 0.62 -2.27
CA ASN A 7 8.04 -0.13 -3.51
C ASN A 7 7.06 -1.28 -3.75
N LYS A 8 6.02 -1.44 -2.91
CA LYS A 8 5.06 -2.53 -3.04
C LYS A 8 4.26 -2.43 -4.33
N THR A 9 4.38 -3.47 -5.15
CA THR A 9 3.58 -3.69 -6.36
C THR A 9 2.27 -4.41 -6.03
N PRO A 10 1.23 -4.25 -6.86
CA PRO A 10 0.01 -5.05 -6.75
C PRO A 10 0.29 -6.53 -6.97
N LEU A 11 -0.35 -7.38 -6.19
CA LEU A 11 -0.36 -8.81 -6.46
C LEU A 11 -1.41 -9.11 -7.53
N PHE A 12 -1.11 -10.02 -8.45
CA PHE A 12 -2.04 -10.45 -9.49
C PHE A 12 -2.37 -11.92 -9.31
N GLY A 13 -3.59 -12.30 -9.71
CA GLY A 13 -4.03 -13.69 -9.72
C GLY A 13 -5.22 -13.90 -10.63
N ASN A 14 -5.61 -15.16 -10.82
CA ASN A 14 -6.74 -15.54 -11.67
C ASN A 14 -7.90 -16.05 -10.81
N ARG A 15 -9.09 -15.50 -11.05
CA ARG A 15 -10.33 -16.10 -10.55
C ARG A 15 -10.71 -17.25 -11.47
N ARG A 16 -11.14 -18.37 -10.90
CA ARG A 16 -11.52 -19.58 -11.63
C ARG A 16 -13.01 -19.83 -11.49
N SER A 17 -13.69 -20.12 -12.60
CA SER A 17 -15.05 -20.66 -12.58
C SER A 17 -15.05 -22.17 -12.37
N HIS A 18 -16.21 -22.78 -12.18
CA HIS A 18 -16.38 -24.24 -12.21
C HIS A 18 -15.92 -24.89 -13.52
N ALA A 19 -16.07 -24.19 -14.65
CA ALA A 19 -15.53 -24.61 -15.95
C ALA A 19 -14.05 -24.26 -16.17
N CYS A 20 -13.30 -23.91 -15.11
CA CYS A 20 -11.88 -23.53 -15.14
C CYS A 20 -11.50 -22.26 -15.95
N ASN A 21 -12.48 -21.49 -16.45
CA ASN A 21 -12.24 -20.20 -17.10
C ASN A 21 -11.50 -19.24 -16.15
N ALA A 22 -10.49 -18.54 -16.70
CA ALA A 22 -9.64 -17.64 -15.94
C ALA A 22 -10.00 -16.17 -16.19
N THR A 23 -10.26 -15.42 -15.13
CA THR A 23 -10.35 -13.94 -15.20
C THR A 23 -9.26 -13.32 -14.36
N ARG A 24 -8.41 -12.49 -14.96
CA ARG A 24 -7.31 -11.81 -14.27
C ARG A 24 -7.86 -10.77 -13.30
N HIS A 25 -7.35 -10.74 -12.07
CA HIS A 25 -7.63 -9.70 -11.09
C HIS A 25 -6.36 -9.22 -10.41
N ALA A 26 -6.44 -8.04 -9.80
CA ALA A 26 -5.34 -7.42 -9.07
C ALA A 26 -5.77 -7.10 -7.65
N GLN A 27 -4.88 -7.37 -6.69
CA GLN A 27 -4.97 -6.95 -5.30
C GLN A 27 -4.11 -5.69 -5.14
N LYS A 28 -4.77 -4.52 -5.22
CA LYS A 28 -4.08 -3.23 -5.13
C LYS A 28 -3.78 -2.90 -3.67
N PRO A 29 -2.55 -2.46 -3.32
CA PRO A 29 -2.26 -1.97 -1.99
C PRO A 29 -3.07 -0.70 -1.67
N ASN A 30 -3.55 -0.57 -0.44
CA ASN A 30 -4.20 0.66 0.01
C ASN A 30 -3.13 1.72 0.33
N TYR A 31 -3.07 2.78 -0.47
CA TYR A 31 -2.11 3.88 -0.32
C TYR A 31 -2.70 5.03 0.51
N GLN A 32 -1.91 5.56 1.44
CA GLN A 32 -2.30 6.63 2.35
C GLN A 32 -1.25 7.74 2.31
N LYS A 33 -1.70 8.99 2.29
CA LYS A 33 -0.86 10.19 2.41
C LYS A 33 -0.67 10.51 3.89
N VAL A 34 0.57 10.60 4.35
CA VAL A 34 0.89 10.91 5.74
C VAL A 34 2.04 11.90 5.85
N THR A 35 2.06 12.62 6.96
CA THR A 35 3.14 13.53 7.31
C THR A 35 4.08 12.83 8.29
N LEU A 36 5.36 12.82 7.97
CA LEU A 36 6.41 12.30 8.84
C LEU A 36 6.77 13.34 9.91
N VAL A 37 7.52 12.92 10.92
CA VAL A 37 7.98 13.81 12.02
C VAL A 37 8.88 14.93 11.50
N ASP A 38 9.58 14.71 10.40
CA ASP A 38 10.40 15.71 9.70
C ASP A 38 9.58 16.75 8.90
N GLY A 39 8.24 16.65 8.92
CA GLY A 39 7.32 17.53 8.20
C GLY A 39 7.09 17.15 6.73
N THR A 40 7.75 16.11 6.22
CA THR A 40 7.60 15.68 4.83
C THR A 40 6.30 14.91 4.60
N LYS A 41 5.66 15.13 3.44
CA LYS A 41 4.44 14.43 3.04
C LYS A 41 4.78 13.28 2.10
N VAL A 42 4.45 12.06 2.52
CA VAL A 42 4.76 10.81 1.79
C VAL A 42 3.52 9.97 1.54
N VAL A 43 3.56 9.17 0.48
CA VAL A 43 2.55 8.15 0.18
C VAL A 43 3.12 6.77 0.53
N VAL A 44 2.47 6.09 1.47
CA VAL A 44 2.86 4.77 1.98
C VAL A 44 1.68 3.79 1.90
N THR A 45 1.93 2.48 2.01
CA THR A 45 0.81 1.53 2.16
C THR A 45 0.28 1.51 3.60
N ALA A 46 -0.98 1.14 3.79
CA ALA A 46 -1.57 0.97 5.13
C ALA A 46 -0.76 0.00 6.03
N ARG A 47 -0.13 -1.04 5.44
CA ARG A 47 0.74 -1.97 6.17
C ARG A 47 2.04 -1.31 6.63
N ASP A 48 2.66 -0.51 5.76
CA ASP A 48 3.89 0.22 6.10
C ASP A 48 3.57 1.27 7.16
N LEU A 49 2.44 1.95 7.03
CA LEU A 49 1.96 2.92 8.01
C LEU A 49 1.83 2.29 9.41
N ARG A 50 1.25 1.09 9.52
CA ARG A 50 1.14 0.39 10.81
C ARG A 50 2.51 0.17 11.46
N THR A 51 3.53 -0.18 10.68
CA THR A 51 4.90 -0.36 11.18
C THR A 51 5.51 0.97 11.61
N MET A 52 5.37 2.00 10.78
CA MET A 52 5.89 3.35 11.08
C MET A 52 5.25 3.96 12.33
N LYS A 53 3.96 3.69 12.58
CA LYS A 53 3.27 4.12 13.81
C LYS A 53 3.89 3.48 15.05
N LYS A 54 4.27 2.20 14.98
CA LYS A 54 4.97 1.52 16.07
C LYS A 54 6.37 2.05 16.31
N GLN A 55 7.00 2.60 15.27
CA GLN A 55 8.35 3.18 15.32
C GLN A 55 8.32 4.69 15.66
N ASN A 56 7.16 5.28 15.96
CA ASN A 56 6.97 6.71 16.24
C ASN A 56 7.51 7.65 15.13
N GLN A 57 7.53 7.19 13.88
CA GLN A 57 8.06 7.97 12.74
C GLN A 57 7.01 8.88 12.10
N ILE A 58 5.80 8.94 12.65
CA ILE A 58 4.66 9.69 12.12
C ILE A 58 4.32 10.80 13.11
N ALA A 59 4.07 12.00 12.59
CA ALA A 59 3.53 13.08 13.39
C ALA A 59 2.12 12.70 13.88
N ALA A 60 1.86 12.90 15.18
CA ALA A 60 0.59 12.58 15.83
C ALA A 60 -0.60 13.27 15.14
#